data_AF-A0A1G1FVG3-F1
#
_entry.id   AF-A0A1G1FVG3-F1
#
_cell.length_a   1.000
_cell.length_b   1.000
_cell.length_c   1.000
_cell.angle_alpha   90.00
_cell.angle_beta   90.00
_cell.angle_gamma   90.00
#
_symmetry.space_group_name_H-M   'P 1'
#
loop_
_entity.id
_entity.type
_entity.pdbx_description
1 polymer ?
#
loop_
_entity_poly.entity_id
_entity_poly.type
_entity_poly.pdbx_seq_one_letter_code
_entity_poly.pdbx_strand_id
1 'polypeptide(L)'
;MRQFSQHKALVNVLGVVYLHTKTQDGGDLYFTRYAEPYQEHLEIKNWYEESWFTKHREKLLGTSSVYRVPTRRVHGTSLDLVVKNCRVGEDVPINTHTLEEFMSAEFNSPWEEFTLVMEMGDKQVGQRLNWIRVQRPLAIYVPPQTMQLWQSGRSVSRINRIRARHPGIDIDILKQYKLVYAWIRGKNIVELFQNIKLDLPDMVYHLQTMQKKAFDDLSTKGYHMADMKPEHVIFDEADCERIEEMGRSGQADVAQKQVEAVYQLLNGGKYSIIDYELLFRTPEHEDRVKASRRHSYLDDMRDRMDPTPLPSHLSRTEILGVPYIFGHAESTGGRMWVVGRNARLFDYFLPERWRKTPSLSLSDDNEVYYTVTKDNIHLVWKTSRVGEFPADRKYSANELVKIRQYGINSPFEEFAISQALNAQGIHATYVRAVYVTGSLKIEISADSRKYQSHRSIKDIDDAPVLAAEHNYITIQGYYNGPDEWVSQQDGSLLTPVDLAKAVKKKIIDAAQSKAFLEKVVARLRAAGYDGSLLKPNDLLIAIDAQGRIMKDKTGEPDVIICNFEVIWKIDDTP
;
A
#
# COMPACT_ATOMS: atom_id res chain seq x y z
N MET A 1 -13.44 -12.60 -35.82
CA MET A 1 -12.50 -12.72 -34.69
C MET A 1 -12.25 -11.32 -34.14
N ARG A 2 -12.81 -10.97 -32.98
CA ARG A 2 -12.48 -9.70 -32.31
C ARG A 2 -11.17 -9.92 -31.55
N GLN A 3 -10.12 -9.17 -31.90
CA GLN A 3 -8.92 -9.06 -31.08
C GLN A 3 -9.35 -8.46 -29.73
N PHE A 4 -9.28 -9.26 -28.66
CA PHE A 4 -9.30 -8.72 -27.31
C PHE A 4 -8.03 -7.88 -27.16
N SER A 5 -8.19 -6.55 -27.11
CA SER A 5 -7.12 -5.67 -26.66
C SER A 5 -6.77 -6.08 -25.23
N GLN A 6 -5.58 -6.68 -25.03
CA GLN A 6 -5.07 -6.97 -23.70
C GLN A 6 -4.75 -5.63 -23.04
N HIS A 7 -5.64 -5.13 -22.19
CA HIS A 7 -5.32 -4.01 -21.32
C HIS A 7 -4.15 -4.43 -20.42
N LYS A 8 -3.01 -3.77 -20.65
CA LYS A 8 -1.83 -3.84 -19.79
C LYS A 8 -1.82 -2.57 -18.95
N ALA A 9 -1.81 -2.70 -17.63
CA ALA A 9 -1.72 -1.60 -16.69
C ALA A 9 -0.44 -1.74 -15.87
N LEU A 10 0.24 -0.64 -15.55
CA LEU A 10 1.24 -0.67 -14.47
C LEU A 10 0.50 -0.47 -13.14
N VAL A 11 0.93 -1.13 -12.08
CA VAL A 11 0.30 -1.03 -10.76
C VAL A 11 1.40 -1.01 -9.72
N ASN A 12 1.33 -0.09 -8.76
CA ASN A 12 2.24 -0.13 -7.61
C ASN A 12 1.52 -0.73 -6.40
N VAL A 13 2.01 -1.87 -5.91
CA VAL A 13 1.51 -2.50 -4.69
C VAL A 13 2.66 -2.63 -3.71
N LEU A 14 2.50 -2.00 -2.55
CA LEU A 14 3.50 -1.97 -1.47
C LEU A 14 4.90 -1.44 -1.86
N GLY A 15 5.03 -0.68 -2.94
CA GLY A 15 6.32 -0.16 -3.42
C GLY A 15 6.95 -1.03 -4.51
N VAL A 16 6.32 -2.15 -4.87
CA VAL A 16 6.69 -2.95 -6.03
C VAL A 16 5.80 -2.56 -7.21
N VAL A 17 6.44 -2.20 -8.32
CA VAL A 17 5.76 -1.93 -9.59
C VAL A 17 5.53 -3.25 -10.33
N TYR A 18 4.28 -3.49 -10.70
CA TYR A 18 3.82 -4.62 -11.48
C TYR A 18 3.32 -4.17 -12.85
N LEU A 19 3.56 -4.97 -13.88
CA LEU A 19 2.78 -4.95 -15.11
C LEU A 19 1.64 -5.94 -14.97
N HIS A 20 0.43 -5.43 -14.77
CA HIS A 20 -0.81 -6.18 -14.71
C HIS A 20 -1.37 -6.44 -16.10
N THR A 21 -1.79 -7.67 -16.33
CA THR A 21 -2.47 -8.10 -17.55
C THR A 21 -3.57 -9.12 -17.22
N LYS A 22 -4.68 -9.02 -17.94
CA LYS A 22 -5.70 -10.08 -17.97
C LYS A 22 -5.20 -11.27 -18.77
N THR A 23 -5.43 -12.47 -18.28
CA THR A 23 -5.03 -13.72 -18.94
C THR A 23 -6.15 -14.26 -19.82
N GLN A 24 -5.81 -15.16 -20.76
CA GLN A 24 -6.79 -15.71 -21.73
C GLN A 24 -7.90 -16.54 -21.06
N ASP A 25 -7.61 -17.12 -19.90
CA ASP A 25 -8.57 -17.84 -19.06
C ASP A 25 -9.42 -16.91 -18.16
N GLY A 26 -9.19 -15.60 -18.21
CA GLY A 26 -9.95 -14.59 -17.44
C GLY A 26 -9.38 -14.29 -16.04
N GLY A 27 -8.19 -14.80 -15.72
CA GLY A 27 -7.45 -14.47 -14.51
C GLY A 27 -6.63 -13.19 -14.61
N ASP A 28 -5.84 -12.93 -13.57
CA ASP A 28 -4.98 -11.75 -13.45
C ASP A 28 -3.52 -12.16 -13.26
N LEU A 29 -2.62 -11.52 -14.00
CA LEU A 29 -1.18 -11.77 -13.93
C LEU A 29 -0.44 -10.46 -13.69
N TYR A 30 0.41 -10.44 -12.66
CA TYR A 30 1.14 -9.26 -12.22
C TYR A 30 2.64 -9.54 -12.32
N PHE A 31 3.30 -8.98 -13.32
CA PHE A 31 4.72 -9.17 -13.57
C PHE A 31 5.57 -8.18 -12.81
N THR A 32 6.62 -8.62 -12.12
CA THR A 32 7.63 -7.71 -11.60
C THR A 32 8.57 -7.24 -12.71
N ARG A 33 9.46 -6.29 -12.41
CA ARG A 33 10.56 -5.90 -13.30
C ARG A 33 11.45 -7.07 -13.75
N TYR A 34 11.55 -8.15 -12.96
CA TYR A 34 12.38 -9.30 -13.31
C TYR A 34 11.77 -10.20 -14.38
N ALA A 35 10.45 -10.08 -14.60
CA ALA A 35 9.71 -10.82 -15.61
C ALA A 35 9.67 -10.13 -16.97
N GLU A 36 10.12 -8.88 -17.08
CA GLU A 36 10.10 -8.10 -18.31
C GLU A 36 10.67 -8.84 -19.54
N PRO A 37 11.87 -9.47 -19.49
CA PRO A 37 12.41 -10.21 -20.63
C PRO A 37 11.74 -11.57 -20.89
N TYR A 38 10.82 -11.99 -20.03
CA TYR A 38 10.24 -13.34 -20.02
C TYR A 38 8.71 -13.35 -20.08
N GLN A 39 8.07 -12.23 -20.42
CA GLN A 39 6.59 -12.11 -20.43
C GLN A 39 5.92 -13.21 -21.25
N GLU A 40 6.44 -13.51 -22.45
CA GLU A 40 5.88 -14.56 -23.31
C GLU A 40 5.96 -15.94 -22.66
N HIS A 41 7.09 -16.28 -22.03
CA HIS A 41 7.25 -17.52 -21.29
C HIS A 41 6.25 -17.65 -20.13
N LEU A 42 5.88 -16.52 -19.52
CA LEU A 42 4.99 -16.46 -18.36
C LEU A 42 3.51 -16.37 -18.72
N GLU A 43 3.15 -16.35 -20.01
CA GLU A 43 1.76 -16.55 -20.42
C GLU A 43 1.22 -17.90 -19.90
N ILE A 44 0.00 -17.90 -19.38
CA ILE A 44 -0.61 -19.09 -18.75
C ILE A 44 -0.55 -20.33 -19.64
N LYS A 45 -0.75 -20.17 -20.95
CA LYS A 45 -0.65 -21.25 -21.96
C LYS A 45 0.71 -21.98 -21.95
N ASN A 46 1.76 -21.32 -21.47
CA ASN A 46 3.14 -21.82 -21.52
C ASN A 46 3.57 -22.55 -20.26
N TRP A 47 2.84 -22.45 -19.14
CA TRP A 47 3.26 -23.14 -17.91
C TRP A 47 2.11 -23.63 -17.04
N TYR A 48 0.97 -22.93 -17.00
CA TYR A 48 -0.14 -23.24 -16.10
C TYR A 48 -1.38 -23.82 -16.78
N GLU A 49 -1.40 -23.90 -18.12
CA GLU A 49 -2.42 -24.65 -18.86
C GLU A 49 -2.50 -26.09 -18.30
N GLU A 50 -3.69 -26.55 -17.96
CA GLU A 50 -3.91 -27.79 -17.20
C GLU A 50 -3.18 -29.00 -17.80
N SER A 51 -3.25 -29.14 -19.12
CA SER A 51 -2.59 -30.21 -19.89
C SER A 51 -1.06 -30.20 -19.73
N TRP A 52 -0.47 -29.01 -19.68
CA TRP A 52 0.97 -28.80 -19.58
C TRP A 52 1.43 -28.93 -18.13
N PHE A 53 0.78 -28.21 -17.22
CA PHE A 53 1.15 -28.15 -15.81
C PHE A 53 1.08 -29.52 -15.16
N THR A 54 0.01 -30.29 -15.38
CA THR A 54 -0.15 -31.61 -14.79
C THR A 54 0.91 -32.59 -15.27
N LYS A 55 1.31 -32.49 -16.54
CA LYS A 55 2.29 -33.38 -17.17
C LYS A 55 3.74 -33.06 -16.79
N HIS A 56 4.10 -31.79 -16.61
CA HIS A 56 5.50 -31.37 -16.47
C HIS A 56 5.86 -30.83 -15.09
N ARG A 57 4.90 -30.69 -14.17
CA ARG A 57 5.23 -30.25 -12.81
C ARG A 57 5.96 -31.35 -12.04
N GLU A 58 7.02 -30.95 -11.36
CA GLU A 58 7.76 -31.77 -10.41
C GLU A 58 7.50 -31.20 -9.01
N LYS A 59 6.92 -32.00 -8.12
CA LYS A 59 6.70 -31.56 -6.73
C LYS A 59 8.05 -31.51 -6.01
N LEU A 60 8.37 -30.35 -5.43
CA LEU A 60 9.58 -30.19 -4.64
C LEU A 60 9.38 -30.75 -3.22
N LEU A 61 10.47 -31.18 -2.59
CA LEU A 61 10.46 -31.67 -1.21
C LEU A 61 9.99 -30.57 -0.26
N GLY A 62 9.08 -30.92 0.66
CA GLY A 62 8.49 -29.99 1.61
C GLY A 62 7.04 -30.31 1.95
N THR A 63 6.51 -29.60 2.94
CA THR A 63 5.11 -29.73 3.40
C THR A 63 4.13 -28.90 2.58
N SER A 64 4.63 -27.91 1.82
CA SER A 64 3.85 -26.99 1.00
C SER A 64 3.64 -27.51 -0.44
N SER A 65 2.68 -26.90 -1.15
CA SER A 65 2.42 -27.20 -2.57
C SER A 65 3.33 -26.33 -3.45
N VAL A 66 4.59 -26.74 -3.57
CA VAL A 66 5.61 -26.08 -4.39
C VAL A 66 6.02 -27.01 -5.52
N TYR A 67 6.04 -26.47 -6.74
CA TYR A 67 6.37 -27.22 -7.94
C TYR A 67 7.46 -26.54 -8.74
N ARG A 68 8.41 -27.31 -9.26
CA ARG A 68 9.22 -26.91 -10.40
C ARG A 68 8.43 -27.20 -11.68
N VAL A 69 8.36 -26.24 -12.59
CA VAL A 69 7.64 -26.38 -13.86
C VAL A 69 8.44 -25.72 -14.98
N PRO A 70 8.82 -26.46 -16.04
CA PRO A 70 9.38 -25.87 -17.22
C PRO A 70 8.29 -25.18 -18.05
N THR A 71 8.59 -24.03 -18.61
CA THR A 71 7.74 -23.37 -19.61
C THR A 71 7.82 -24.12 -20.94
N ARG A 72 6.77 -24.02 -21.76
CA ARG A 72 6.83 -24.37 -23.18
C ARG A 72 7.98 -23.61 -23.86
N ARG A 73 8.49 -24.18 -24.94
CA ARG A 73 9.53 -23.50 -25.72
C ARG A 73 8.97 -22.23 -26.34
N VAL A 74 9.55 -21.10 -26.00
CA VAL A 74 9.31 -19.80 -26.63
C VAL A 74 10.64 -19.39 -27.24
N HIS A 75 10.64 -19.09 -28.55
CA HIS A 75 11.88 -18.81 -29.30
C HIS A 75 13.01 -19.85 -29.11
N GLY A 76 12.64 -21.13 -28.95
CA GLY A 76 13.58 -22.24 -28.80
C GLY A 76 14.14 -22.44 -27.39
N THR A 77 13.88 -21.53 -26.44
CA THR A 77 14.32 -21.63 -25.05
C THR A 77 13.18 -22.03 -24.12
N SER A 78 13.51 -22.57 -22.95
CA SER A 78 12.56 -22.86 -21.88
C SER A 78 13.14 -22.36 -20.56
N LEU A 79 12.28 -21.79 -19.73
CA LEU A 79 12.56 -21.35 -18.37
C LEU A 79 12.00 -22.35 -17.37
N ASP A 80 12.78 -22.68 -16.36
CA ASP A 80 12.32 -23.39 -15.17
C ASP A 80 11.74 -22.39 -14.16
N LEU A 81 10.50 -22.63 -13.75
CA LEU A 81 9.77 -21.83 -12.77
C LEU A 81 9.61 -22.59 -11.47
N VAL A 82 9.60 -21.88 -10.36
CA VAL A 82 9.05 -22.35 -9.09
C VAL A 82 7.66 -21.75 -8.93
N VAL A 83 6.65 -22.60 -8.83
CA VAL A 83 5.26 -22.23 -8.65
C VAL A 83 4.82 -22.64 -7.25
N LYS A 84 4.47 -21.65 -6.43
CA LYS A 84 4.03 -21.83 -5.05
C LYS A 84 2.61 -21.31 -4.86
N ASN A 85 1.76 -22.10 -4.22
CA ASN A 85 0.48 -21.59 -3.73
C ASN A 85 0.71 -20.75 -2.47
N CYS A 86 0.22 -19.52 -2.47
CA CYS A 86 0.31 -18.64 -1.31
C CYS A 86 -0.65 -19.12 -0.21
N ARG A 87 -0.08 -19.32 0.99
CA ARG A 87 -0.76 -19.85 2.18
C ARG A 87 -1.37 -18.77 3.06
N VAL A 88 -1.51 -17.55 2.52
CA VAL A 88 -2.04 -16.41 3.27
C VAL A 88 -3.37 -16.76 3.95
N GLY A 89 -3.46 -16.51 5.24
CA GLY A 89 -4.64 -16.79 6.06
C GLY A 89 -4.82 -18.24 6.55
N GLU A 90 -3.96 -19.18 6.16
CA GLU A 90 -3.90 -20.54 6.72
C GLU A 90 -3.25 -20.57 8.11
N ASP A 91 -3.37 -21.70 8.82
CA ASP A 91 -2.66 -21.93 10.07
C ASP A 91 -1.19 -22.29 9.83
N VAL A 92 -0.31 -21.64 10.61
CA VAL A 92 1.12 -21.95 10.65
C VAL A 92 1.31 -23.17 11.55
N PRO A 93 1.85 -24.30 11.05
CA PRO A 93 2.10 -25.47 11.88
C PRO A 93 3.16 -25.17 12.95
N ILE A 94 2.88 -25.45 14.23
CA ILE A 94 3.75 -25.12 15.38
C ILE A 94 4.82 -26.21 15.60
N ASN A 95 5.54 -26.59 14.56
CA ASN A 95 6.48 -27.73 14.62
C ASN A 95 7.96 -27.33 14.77
N THR A 96 8.28 -26.05 14.98
CA THR A 96 9.65 -25.54 15.01
C THR A 96 9.90 -24.60 16.19
N HIS A 97 10.99 -24.81 16.95
CA HIS A 97 11.37 -24.03 18.15
C HIS A 97 11.47 -22.52 17.90
N THR A 98 11.83 -22.08 16.69
CA THR A 98 11.87 -20.64 16.32
C THR A 98 10.48 -19.99 16.29
N LEU A 99 9.39 -20.75 16.11
CA LEU A 99 8.03 -20.20 16.16
C LEU A 99 7.56 -19.88 17.58
N GLU A 100 8.23 -20.40 18.62
CA GLU A 100 7.94 -20.05 20.02
C GLU A 100 8.35 -18.61 20.34
N GLU A 101 9.40 -18.08 19.69
CA GLU A 101 9.77 -16.66 19.79
C GLU A 101 8.82 -15.75 18.97
N PHE A 102 8.20 -16.30 17.92
CA PHE A 102 7.24 -15.62 17.07
C PHE A 102 5.82 -16.21 17.22
N MET A 103 5.30 -16.30 18.46
CA MET A 103 3.97 -16.88 18.77
C MET A 103 2.77 -16.26 18.01
N SER A 104 3.00 -15.22 17.18
CA SER A 104 2.01 -14.55 16.34
C SER A 104 2.34 -14.58 14.84
N ALA A 105 3.31 -15.39 14.39
CA ALA A 105 3.67 -15.52 12.99
C ALA A 105 2.45 -15.95 12.15
N GLU A 106 2.23 -15.27 11.02
CA GLU A 106 1.24 -15.64 10.02
C GLU A 106 1.90 -15.55 8.64
N PHE A 107 1.44 -16.36 7.69
CA PHE A 107 1.94 -16.31 6.32
C PHE A 107 1.72 -14.95 5.68
N ASN A 108 2.77 -14.46 4.99
CA ASN A 108 2.73 -13.26 4.19
C ASN A 108 1.68 -13.35 3.08
N SER A 109 1.05 -12.22 2.77
CA SER A 109 0.32 -12.05 1.52
C SER A 109 1.27 -12.14 0.32
N PRO A 110 0.77 -12.44 -0.90
CA PRO A 110 1.66 -12.57 -2.06
C PRO A 110 2.41 -11.26 -2.36
N TRP A 111 1.80 -10.11 -2.07
CA TRP A 111 2.39 -8.80 -2.25
C TRP A 111 3.41 -8.45 -1.16
N GLU A 112 3.13 -8.81 0.10
CA GLU A 112 4.08 -8.66 1.20
C GLU A 112 5.34 -9.47 0.92
N GLU A 113 5.19 -10.74 0.53
CA GLU A 113 6.30 -11.62 0.23
C GLU A 113 7.20 -11.03 -0.85
N PHE A 114 6.62 -10.64 -2.00
CA PHE A 114 7.39 -10.03 -3.09
C PHE A 114 8.03 -8.70 -2.68
N THR A 115 7.34 -7.87 -1.88
CA THR A 115 7.89 -6.61 -1.37
C THR A 115 9.13 -6.85 -0.52
N LEU A 116 9.02 -7.75 0.47
CA LEU A 116 10.10 -8.07 1.38
C LEU A 116 11.28 -8.71 0.64
N VAL A 117 11.02 -9.64 -0.29
CA VAL A 117 12.06 -10.30 -1.09
C VAL A 117 12.80 -9.31 -1.97
N MET A 118 12.08 -8.40 -2.65
CA MET A 118 12.70 -7.41 -3.52
C MET A 118 13.49 -6.38 -2.71
N GLU A 119 12.95 -5.89 -1.60
CA GLU A 119 13.64 -4.97 -0.69
C GLU A 119 14.90 -5.61 -0.09
N MET A 120 14.80 -6.87 0.35
CA MET A 120 15.92 -7.64 0.86
C MET A 120 16.95 -7.97 -0.22
N GLY A 121 16.54 -8.11 -1.48
CA GLY A 121 17.45 -8.34 -2.61
C GLY A 121 18.16 -7.08 -3.10
N ASP A 122 17.61 -5.90 -2.85
CA ASP A 122 18.18 -4.64 -3.33
C ASP A 122 19.48 -4.27 -2.58
N LYS A 123 20.43 -3.68 -3.32
CA LYS A 123 21.65 -3.09 -2.75
C LYS A 123 21.25 -1.81 -2.03
N GLN A 124 21.09 -1.84 -0.71
CA GLN A 124 20.92 -0.62 0.07
C GLN A 124 22.21 0.21 0.04
N VAL A 125 22.12 1.42 -0.51
CA VAL A 125 23.25 2.37 -0.59
C VAL A 125 23.74 2.67 0.84
N GLY A 126 25.03 2.47 1.10
CA GLY A 126 25.66 2.80 2.38
C GLY A 126 25.82 1.64 3.36
N GLN A 127 25.22 0.46 3.12
CA GLN A 127 25.55 -0.74 3.89
C GLN A 127 26.83 -1.37 3.35
N ARG A 128 27.86 -1.48 4.20
CA ARG A 128 29.12 -2.21 3.90
C ARG A 128 28.94 -3.73 3.84
N LEU A 129 27.75 -4.24 4.17
CA LEU A 129 27.47 -5.66 4.34
C LEU A 129 27.05 -6.34 3.03
N ASN A 130 27.46 -7.59 2.92
CA ASN A 130 27.39 -8.41 1.72
C ASN A 130 25.94 -8.59 1.23
N TRP A 131 25.78 -8.48 -0.09
CA TRP A 131 24.56 -8.78 -0.83
C TRP A 131 23.98 -10.15 -0.43
N ILE A 132 22.69 -10.22 -0.06
CA ILE A 132 21.96 -11.49 0.08
C ILE A 132 21.34 -11.82 -1.28
N ARG A 133 21.69 -12.98 -1.86
CA ARG A 133 21.08 -13.40 -3.13
C ARG A 133 19.69 -13.96 -2.84
N VAL A 134 18.71 -13.38 -3.52
CA VAL A 134 17.31 -13.81 -3.44
C VAL A 134 16.90 -14.47 -4.74
N GLN A 135 15.99 -15.43 -4.64
CA GLN A 135 15.27 -16.00 -5.75
C GLN A 135 14.45 -14.90 -6.41
N ARG A 136 14.56 -14.77 -7.75
CA ARG A 136 13.90 -13.66 -8.46
C ARG A 136 12.38 -13.86 -8.46
N PRO A 137 11.59 -12.98 -7.84
CA PRO A 137 10.13 -13.02 -7.95
C PRO A 137 9.73 -12.55 -9.35
N LEU A 138 9.09 -13.40 -10.15
CA LEU A 138 8.73 -13.10 -11.53
C LEU A 138 7.30 -12.58 -11.65
N ALA A 139 6.34 -13.32 -11.10
CA ALA A 139 4.93 -12.96 -11.25
C ALA A 139 4.05 -13.44 -10.11
N ILE A 140 2.95 -12.73 -9.89
CA ILE A 140 1.80 -13.21 -9.10
C ILE A 140 0.68 -13.51 -10.09
N TYR A 141 0.18 -14.74 -10.08
CA TYR A 141 -0.98 -15.15 -10.87
C TYR A 141 -2.17 -15.42 -9.96
N VAL A 142 -3.31 -14.80 -10.27
CA VAL A 142 -4.60 -14.97 -9.61
C VAL A 142 -5.54 -15.67 -10.60
N PRO A 143 -5.79 -16.97 -10.44
CA PRO A 143 -6.71 -17.69 -11.30
C PRO A 143 -8.13 -17.11 -11.25
N PRO A 144 -8.92 -17.24 -12.33
CA PRO A 144 -10.28 -16.72 -12.40
C PRO A 144 -11.23 -17.42 -11.41
N GLN A 145 -10.94 -18.66 -11.04
CA GLN A 145 -11.80 -19.47 -10.18
C GLN A 145 -11.90 -18.85 -8.78
N THR A 146 -13.11 -18.93 -8.24
CA THR A 146 -13.42 -18.54 -6.86
C THR A 146 -13.67 -19.80 -6.05
N MET A 147 -12.95 -19.97 -4.94
CA MET A 147 -13.10 -21.09 -4.01
C MET A 147 -14.30 -20.91 -3.10
N GLN A 148 -14.76 -21.99 -2.49
CA GLN A 148 -15.60 -21.94 -1.29
C GLN A 148 -14.73 -21.77 -0.04
N LEU A 149 -15.26 -21.16 1.02
CA LEU A 149 -14.47 -20.83 2.22
C LEU A 149 -13.79 -22.07 2.83
N TRP A 150 -14.48 -23.20 2.93
CA TRP A 150 -13.92 -24.45 3.45
C TRP A 150 -12.80 -25.04 2.56
N GLN A 151 -12.82 -24.77 1.24
CA GLN A 151 -11.78 -25.20 0.31
C GLN A 151 -10.50 -24.40 0.46
N SER A 152 -10.60 -23.18 1.00
CA SER A 152 -9.44 -22.29 1.15
C SER A 152 -8.52 -22.69 2.31
N GLY A 153 -9.04 -23.39 3.33
CA GLY A 153 -8.30 -23.65 4.57
C GLY A 153 -7.98 -22.40 5.40
N ARG A 154 -8.51 -21.23 5.01
CA ARG A 154 -8.17 -19.93 5.61
C ARG A 154 -9.13 -19.56 6.74
N SER A 155 -8.57 -18.95 7.78
CA SER A 155 -9.36 -18.38 8.87
C SER A 155 -9.80 -16.95 8.54
N VAL A 156 -11.11 -16.69 8.69
CA VAL A 156 -11.69 -15.34 8.54
C VAL A 156 -11.06 -14.35 9.54
N SER A 157 -10.78 -14.78 10.78
CA SER A 157 -10.16 -13.91 11.78
C SER A 157 -8.71 -13.58 11.43
N ARG A 158 -7.94 -14.53 10.87
CA ARG A 158 -6.58 -14.28 10.36
C ARG A 158 -6.57 -13.36 9.16
N ILE A 159 -7.45 -13.58 8.17
CA ILE A 159 -7.59 -12.66 7.04
C ILE A 159 -7.97 -11.25 7.53
N ASN A 160 -8.80 -11.13 8.56
CA ASN A 160 -9.08 -9.83 9.18
C ASN A 160 -7.87 -9.24 9.91
N ARG A 161 -7.01 -10.05 10.56
CA ARG A 161 -5.73 -9.58 11.13
C ARG A 161 -4.72 -9.17 10.08
N ILE A 162 -4.62 -9.88 8.96
CA ILE A 162 -3.77 -9.50 7.82
C ILE A 162 -4.28 -8.20 7.19
N ARG A 163 -5.61 -8.08 7.03
CA ARG A 163 -6.28 -6.84 6.64
C ARG A 163 -6.01 -5.70 7.64
N ALA A 164 -5.79 -5.99 8.92
CA ALA A 164 -5.49 -5.02 9.97
C ALA A 164 -3.99 -4.67 10.11
N ARG A 165 -3.08 -5.63 9.87
CA ARG A 165 -1.61 -5.42 9.84
C ARG A 165 -1.16 -4.75 8.55
N HIS A 166 -1.84 -5.07 7.46
CA HIS A 166 -1.63 -4.49 6.15
C HIS A 166 -2.94 -3.98 5.55
N PRO A 167 -3.52 -2.86 6.08
CA PRO A 167 -4.65 -2.15 5.48
C PRO A 167 -4.60 -2.17 3.95
N GLY A 168 -5.53 -2.89 3.30
CA GLY A 168 -5.74 -2.67 1.87
C GLY A 168 -4.86 -3.35 0.83
N ILE A 169 -4.20 -4.42 1.22
CA ILE A 169 -4.17 -5.50 0.26
C ILE A 169 -5.56 -6.13 0.34
N ASP A 170 -6.39 -6.01 -0.71
CA ASP A 170 -7.61 -6.81 -0.75
C ASP A 170 -7.25 -8.24 -1.15
N ILE A 171 -6.87 -9.01 -0.13
CA ILE A 171 -6.79 -10.45 -0.24
C ILE A 171 -8.24 -10.94 -0.21
N ASP A 172 -8.74 -11.29 -1.39
CA ASP A 172 -9.94 -12.08 -1.50
C ASP A 172 -9.66 -13.47 -0.91
N ILE A 173 -10.32 -13.77 0.21
CA ILE A 173 -10.22 -15.04 0.93
C ILE A 173 -10.59 -16.23 0.03
N LEU A 174 -11.41 -15.99 -0.99
CA LEU A 174 -11.89 -17.00 -1.93
C LEU A 174 -10.99 -17.14 -3.17
N LYS A 175 -10.01 -16.26 -3.37
CA LYS A 175 -9.09 -16.35 -4.52
C LYS A 175 -7.82 -17.11 -4.18
N GLN A 176 -7.32 -17.88 -5.15
CA GLN A 176 -5.99 -18.44 -5.07
C GLN A 176 -4.96 -17.41 -5.53
N TYR A 177 -3.78 -17.44 -4.93
CA TYR A 177 -2.63 -16.64 -5.38
C TYR A 177 -1.47 -17.59 -5.61
N LYS A 178 -0.88 -17.52 -6.80
CA LYS A 178 0.26 -18.33 -7.21
C LYS A 178 1.46 -17.43 -7.37
N LEU A 179 2.46 -17.65 -6.52
CA LEU A 179 3.73 -16.97 -6.55
C LEU A 179 4.64 -17.71 -7.53
N VAL A 180 5.15 -17.00 -8.53
CA VAL A 180 6.03 -17.54 -9.57
C VAL A 180 7.41 -16.93 -9.40
N TYR A 181 8.38 -17.79 -9.13
CA TYR A 181 9.79 -17.43 -8.97
C TYR A 181 10.65 -18.08 -10.07
N ALA A 182 11.80 -17.49 -10.36
CA ALA A 182 12.81 -18.14 -11.20
C ALA A 182 13.45 -19.33 -10.47
N TRP A 183 13.72 -20.43 -11.17
CA TRP A 183 14.51 -21.52 -10.62
C TRP A 183 15.95 -21.09 -10.36
N ILE A 184 16.50 -21.47 -9.19
CA ILE A 184 17.92 -21.34 -8.90
C ILE A 184 18.57 -22.68 -9.23
N ARG A 185 19.49 -22.68 -10.17
CA ARG A 185 20.26 -23.89 -10.49
C ARG A 185 21.27 -24.16 -9.40
N GLY A 186 21.24 -25.36 -8.84
CA GLY A 186 22.13 -25.79 -7.79
C GLY A 186 21.47 -26.74 -6.80
N LYS A 187 22.09 -26.89 -5.63
CA LYS A 187 21.64 -27.80 -4.57
C LYS A 187 21.42 -27.04 -3.28
N ASN A 188 20.42 -27.46 -2.51
CA ASN A 188 20.34 -27.00 -1.13
C ASN A 188 21.47 -27.61 -0.30
N ILE A 189 21.78 -27.03 0.86
CA ILE A 189 22.91 -27.47 1.67
C ILE A 189 22.76 -28.92 2.16
N VAL A 190 21.54 -29.41 2.40
CA VAL A 190 21.31 -30.80 2.82
C VAL A 190 21.64 -31.76 1.67
N GLU A 191 21.16 -31.47 0.46
CA GLU A 191 21.49 -32.23 -0.75
C GLU A 191 22.99 -32.25 -1.04
N LEU A 192 23.69 -31.15 -0.79
CA LEU A 192 25.14 -31.08 -0.97
C LEU A 192 25.87 -31.96 0.06
N PHE A 193 25.47 -31.90 1.33
CA PHE A 193 26.06 -32.69 2.41
C PHE A 193 25.78 -34.19 2.31
N GLN A 194 24.68 -34.60 1.67
CA GLN A 194 24.42 -36.02 1.35
C GLN A 194 25.54 -36.68 0.52
N ASN A 195 26.30 -35.87 -0.25
CA ASN A 195 27.41 -36.34 -1.07
C ASN A 195 28.78 -36.20 -0.39
N ILE A 196 28.82 -35.68 0.85
CA ILE A 196 30.04 -35.56 1.66
C ILE A 196 30.08 -36.73 2.65
N LYS A 197 31.21 -37.43 2.71
CA LYS A 197 31.38 -38.60 3.59
C LYS A 197 31.66 -38.17 5.04
N LEU A 198 30.62 -37.73 5.74
CA LEU A 198 30.63 -37.41 7.16
C LEU A 198 29.79 -38.43 7.94
N ASP A 199 30.06 -38.57 9.23
CA ASP A 199 29.12 -39.23 10.12
C ASP A 199 27.89 -38.32 10.39
N LEU A 200 26.83 -38.92 10.92
CA LEU A 200 25.58 -38.21 11.16
C LEU A 200 25.73 -37.07 12.19
N PRO A 201 26.42 -37.24 13.33
CA PRO A 201 26.68 -36.15 14.27
C PRO A 201 27.39 -34.94 13.66
N ASP A 202 28.46 -35.16 12.88
CA ASP A 202 29.24 -34.08 12.27
C ASP A 202 28.43 -33.35 11.19
N MET A 203 27.69 -34.10 10.36
CA MET A 203 26.80 -33.51 9.38
C MET A 203 25.75 -32.61 10.03
N VAL A 204 25.10 -33.07 11.11
CA VAL A 204 24.10 -32.27 11.84
C VAL A 204 24.71 -31.01 12.42
N TYR A 205 25.89 -31.11 13.03
CA TYR A 205 26.62 -29.96 13.57
C TYR A 205 26.90 -28.89 12.52
N HIS A 206 27.39 -29.29 11.34
CA HIS A 206 27.70 -28.36 10.26
C HIS A 206 26.43 -27.71 9.69
N LEU A 207 25.38 -28.49 9.44
CA LEU A 207 24.10 -27.97 8.94
C LEU A 207 23.50 -26.93 9.90
N GLN A 208 23.49 -27.20 11.21
CA GLN A 208 23.01 -26.25 12.23
C GLN A 208 23.86 -24.98 12.27
N THR A 209 25.19 -25.12 12.21
CA THR A 209 26.11 -23.98 12.22
C THR A 209 25.91 -23.08 11.01
N MET A 210 25.76 -23.68 9.82
CA MET A 210 25.58 -22.95 8.57
C MET A 210 24.20 -22.30 8.47
N GLN A 211 23.15 -22.97 8.94
CA GLN A 211 21.81 -22.39 9.09
C GLN A 211 21.86 -21.16 10.00
N LYS A 212 22.52 -21.25 11.16
CA LYS A 212 22.68 -20.13 12.08
C LYS A 212 23.39 -18.94 11.43
N LYS A 213 24.47 -19.19 10.69
CA LYS A 213 25.19 -18.13 9.96
C LYS A 213 24.28 -17.43 8.94
N ALA A 214 23.46 -18.16 8.19
CA ALA A 214 22.51 -17.57 7.24
C ALA A 214 21.42 -16.76 7.95
N PHE A 215 20.95 -17.22 9.12
CA PHE A 215 20.03 -16.49 9.98
C PHE A 215 20.65 -15.18 10.51
N ASP A 216 21.91 -15.21 10.95
CA ASP A 216 22.63 -14.05 11.45
C ASP A 216 22.86 -13.01 10.33
N ASP A 217 23.15 -13.46 9.11
CA ASP A 217 23.27 -12.59 7.93
C ASP A 217 21.96 -11.85 7.61
N LEU A 218 20.82 -12.56 7.65
CA LEU A 218 19.50 -11.95 7.49
C LEU A 218 19.22 -10.92 8.58
N SER A 219 19.47 -11.30 9.84
CA SER A 219 19.22 -10.46 11.02
C SER A 219 20.03 -9.17 10.95
N THR A 220 21.30 -9.28 10.54
CA THR A 220 22.20 -8.14 10.34
C THR A 220 21.68 -7.20 9.24
N LYS A 221 21.01 -7.75 8.21
CA LYS A 221 20.37 -6.96 7.15
C LYS A 221 19.02 -6.36 7.56
N GLY A 222 18.49 -6.72 8.73
CA GLY A 222 17.20 -6.25 9.23
C GLY A 222 16.03 -7.15 8.86
N TYR A 223 16.26 -8.45 8.61
CA TYR A 223 15.23 -9.43 8.31
C TYR A 223 15.33 -10.69 9.18
N HIS A 224 14.20 -11.35 9.37
CA HIS A 224 14.10 -12.64 10.04
C HIS A 224 13.17 -13.57 9.24
N MET A 225 13.45 -14.87 9.30
CA MET A 225 12.63 -15.91 8.70
C MET A 225 12.31 -16.95 9.78
N ALA A 226 11.05 -17.02 10.22
CA ALA A 226 10.68 -17.82 11.39
C ALA A 226 10.83 -19.34 11.18
N ASP A 227 10.60 -19.85 9.96
CA ASP A 227 10.75 -21.27 9.63
C ASP A 227 12.02 -21.53 8.81
N MET A 228 13.10 -20.78 9.05
CA MET A 228 14.38 -21.00 8.37
C MET A 228 14.90 -22.41 8.66
N LYS A 229 15.20 -23.18 7.62
CA LYS A 229 15.77 -24.52 7.68
C LYS A 229 17.01 -24.64 6.78
N PRO A 230 17.90 -25.61 7.01
CA PRO A 230 19.05 -25.84 6.13
C PRO A 230 18.66 -25.96 4.65
N GLU A 231 17.55 -26.63 4.34
CA GLU A 231 17.02 -26.81 2.98
C GLU A 231 16.72 -25.49 2.25
N HIS A 232 16.62 -24.37 2.97
CA HIS A 232 16.35 -23.05 2.39
C HIS A 232 17.62 -22.35 1.89
N VAL A 233 18.81 -22.90 2.17
CA VAL A 233 20.11 -22.36 1.73
C VAL A 233 20.56 -23.09 0.47
N ILE A 234 20.61 -22.39 -0.66
CA ILE A 234 20.97 -22.94 -1.97
C ILE A 234 22.33 -22.40 -2.43
N PHE A 235 23.21 -23.31 -2.86
CA PHE A 235 24.47 -22.98 -3.52
C PHE A 235 24.34 -23.13 -5.03
N ASP A 236 25.11 -22.36 -5.79
CA ASP A 236 25.10 -22.38 -7.25
C ASP A 236 25.60 -23.73 -7.79
N GLU A 237 25.02 -24.17 -8.92
CA GLU A 237 25.34 -25.44 -9.60
C GLU A 237 26.85 -25.63 -9.81
N ALA A 238 27.57 -24.63 -10.32
CA ALA A 238 29.00 -24.75 -10.59
C ALA A 238 29.84 -24.92 -9.31
N ASP A 239 29.40 -24.29 -8.21
CA ASP A 239 30.04 -24.43 -6.91
C ASP A 239 29.77 -25.80 -6.29
N CYS A 240 28.54 -26.33 -6.43
CA CYS A 240 28.18 -27.67 -6.01
C CYS A 240 28.99 -28.74 -6.78
N GLU A 241 29.06 -28.64 -8.11
CA GLU A 241 29.83 -29.56 -8.96
C GLU A 241 31.30 -29.58 -8.54
N ARG A 242 31.90 -28.41 -8.35
CA ARG A 242 33.29 -28.28 -7.89
C ARG A 242 33.53 -28.97 -6.55
N ILE A 243 32.63 -28.81 -5.58
CA ILE A 243 32.74 -29.46 -4.26
C ILE A 243 32.59 -30.98 -4.39
N GLU A 244 31.69 -31.47 -5.23
CA GLU A 244 31.48 -32.90 -5.45
C GLU A 244 32.66 -33.56 -6.19
N GLU A 245 33.28 -32.84 -7.14
CA GLU A 245 34.51 -33.27 -7.81
C GLU A 245 35.69 -33.40 -6.85
N MET A 246 35.84 -32.50 -5.88
CA MET A 246 36.85 -32.63 -4.81
C MET A 246 36.70 -33.97 -4.07
N GLY A 247 35.45 -34.39 -3.83
CA GLY A 247 35.06 -35.66 -3.21
C GLY A 247 35.61 -36.91 -3.90
N ARG A 248 35.87 -36.83 -5.21
CA ARG A 248 36.33 -37.95 -6.04
C ARG A 248 37.85 -38.16 -6.01
N SER A 249 38.60 -37.23 -5.41
CA SER A 249 40.08 -37.21 -5.46
C SER A 249 40.79 -38.27 -4.61
N GLY A 250 40.07 -39.07 -3.81
CA GLY A 250 40.62 -40.23 -3.07
C GLY A 250 41.68 -39.90 -2.00
N GLN A 251 41.93 -38.62 -1.71
CA GLN A 251 42.88 -38.19 -0.70
C GLN A 251 42.33 -38.41 0.73
N ALA A 252 43.22 -38.56 1.71
CA ALA A 252 42.84 -38.40 3.10
C ALA A 252 42.36 -36.96 3.35
N ASP A 253 41.39 -36.76 4.24
CA ASP A 253 40.84 -35.45 4.64
C ASP A 253 39.97 -34.70 3.59
N VAL A 254 39.49 -35.41 2.56
CA VAL A 254 38.66 -34.80 1.50
C VAL A 254 37.33 -34.26 2.02
N ALA A 255 36.68 -34.96 2.96
CA ALA A 255 35.41 -34.51 3.53
C ALA A 255 35.56 -33.16 4.25
N GLN A 256 36.64 -32.98 5.02
CA GLN A 256 36.93 -31.73 5.71
C GLN A 256 37.15 -30.58 4.72
N LYS A 257 37.92 -30.80 3.65
CA LYS A 257 38.12 -29.81 2.59
C LYS A 257 36.82 -29.43 1.87
N GLN A 258 35.92 -30.39 1.64
CA GLN A 258 34.59 -30.11 1.07
C GLN A 258 33.78 -29.22 2.02
N VAL A 259 33.76 -29.53 3.32
CA VAL A 259 33.09 -28.73 4.35
C VAL A 259 33.67 -27.31 4.41
N GLU A 260 34.99 -27.17 4.42
CA GLU A 260 35.67 -25.87 4.40
C GLU A 260 35.30 -25.06 3.15
N ALA A 261 35.21 -25.69 1.98
CA ALA A 261 34.78 -25.03 0.76
C ALA A 261 33.33 -24.50 0.87
N VAL A 262 32.42 -25.25 1.50
CA VAL A 262 31.05 -24.78 1.77
C VAL A 262 31.07 -23.57 2.72
N TYR A 263 31.84 -23.63 3.81
CA TYR A 263 31.99 -22.48 4.73
C TYR A 263 32.55 -21.24 4.02
N GLN A 264 33.51 -21.40 3.10
CA GLN A 264 34.05 -20.29 2.32
C GLN A 264 32.99 -19.64 1.44
N LEU A 265 32.12 -20.43 0.79
CA LEU A 265 31.01 -19.90 0.00
C LEU A 265 30.02 -19.15 0.90
N LEU A 266 29.66 -19.73 2.03
CA LEU A 266 28.73 -19.14 2.99
C LEU A 266 29.26 -17.81 3.55
N ASN A 267 30.51 -17.79 4.02
CA ASN A 267 31.17 -16.59 4.55
C ASN A 267 31.37 -15.52 3.48
N GLY A 268 31.55 -15.93 2.22
CA GLY A 268 31.61 -15.04 1.06
C GLY A 268 30.25 -14.54 0.56
N GLY A 269 29.12 -14.94 1.18
CA GLY A 269 27.78 -14.59 0.73
C GLY A 269 27.39 -15.20 -0.63
N LYS A 270 28.04 -16.30 -1.02
CA LYS A 270 27.80 -17.02 -2.28
C LYS A 270 26.74 -18.12 -2.12
N TYR A 271 25.60 -17.74 -1.58
CA TYR A 271 24.44 -18.60 -1.42
C TYR A 271 23.17 -17.78 -1.66
N SER A 272 22.07 -18.47 -1.92
CA SER A 272 20.74 -17.89 -2.00
C SER A 272 19.85 -18.45 -0.91
N ILE A 273 18.89 -17.65 -0.44
CA ILE A 273 17.83 -18.10 0.46
C ILE A 273 16.55 -18.31 -0.34
N ILE A 274 15.71 -19.28 0.03
CA ILE A 274 14.36 -19.48 -0.51
C ILE A 274 13.32 -19.57 0.63
N ASP A 275 12.05 -19.76 0.25
CA ASP A 275 10.89 -19.95 1.14
C ASP A 275 10.55 -18.75 2.05
N TYR A 276 10.02 -17.70 1.44
CA TYR A 276 9.82 -16.40 2.09
C TYR A 276 8.45 -16.20 2.76
N GLU A 277 7.66 -17.26 2.92
CA GLU A 277 6.27 -17.15 3.41
C GLU A 277 6.17 -16.61 4.84
N LEU A 278 7.25 -16.75 5.61
CA LEU A 278 7.39 -16.25 6.98
C LEU A 278 8.62 -15.33 7.11
N LEU A 279 8.92 -14.55 6.06
CA LEU A 279 9.92 -13.49 6.07
C LEU A 279 9.31 -12.21 6.70
N PHE A 280 10.05 -11.52 7.56
CA PHE A 280 9.64 -10.25 8.14
C PHE A 280 10.86 -9.35 8.38
N ARG A 281 10.62 -8.04 8.47
CA ARG A 281 11.63 -7.08 8.92
C ARG A 281 11.82 -7.22 10.44
N THR A 282 13.01 -6.92 10.95
CA THR A 282 13.19 -6.72 12.39
C THR A 282 12.36 -5.51 12.85
N PRO A 283 11.94 -5.43 14.13
CA PRO A 283 11.20 -4.28 14.65
C PRO A 283 11.91 -2.94 14.37
N GLU A 284 13.23 -2.88 14.55
CA GLU A 284 14.03 -1.68 14.32
C GLU A 284 14.06 -1.30 12.83
N HIS A 285 14.14 -2.29 11.95
CA HIS A 285 14.11 -2.05 10.51
C HIS A 285 12.72 -1.59 10.04
N GLU A 286 11.66 -2.18 10.56
CA GLU A 286 10.28 -1.76 10.31
C GLU A 286 10.04 -0.31 10.72
N ASP A 287 10.54 0.10 11.89
CA ASP A 287 10.43 1.49 12.37
C ASP A 287 11.22 2.46 11.49
N ARG A 288 12.45 2.09 11.08
CA ARG A 288 13.25 2.90 10.14
C ARG A 288 12.55 3.07 8.79
N VAL A 289 11.97 2.01 8.24
CA VAL A 289 11.24 2.07 6.95
C VAL A 289 10.02 2.99 7.07
N LYS A 290 9.23 2.88 8.14
CA LYS A 290 8.08 3.77 8.38
C LYS A 290 8.51 5.23 8.51
N ALA A 291 9.57 5.50 9.27
CA ALA A 291 10.10 6.86 9.45
C ALA A 291 10.59 7.45 8.13
N SER A 292 11.35 6.69 7.33
CA SER A 292 11.85 7.12 6.02
C SER A 292 10.72 7.40 5.03
N ARG A 293 9.68 6.54 4.98
CA ARG A 293 8.52 6.76 4.10
C ARG A 293 7.72 7.98 4.50
N ARG A 294 7.54 8.24 5.80
CA ARG A 294 6.89 9.45 6.31
C ARG A 294 7.68 10.71 5.94
N HIS A 295 9.01 10.69 6.09
CA HIS A 295 9.85 11.82 5.72
C HIS A 295 9.74 12.13 4.22
N SER A 296 9.88 11.09 3.38
CA SER A 296 9.72 11.23 1.92
C SER A 296 8.35 11.77 1.53
N TYR A 297 7.29 11.33 2.21
CA TYR A 297 5.94 11.87 2.02
C TYR A 297 5.84 13.37 2.34
N LEU A 298 6.46 13.82 3.44
CA LEU A 298 6.42 15.23 3.84
C LEU A 298 7.15 16.12 2.82
N ASP A 299 8.30 15.67 2.32
CA ASP A 299 9.02 16.35 1.24
C ASP A 299 8.18 16.39 -0.04
N ASP A 300 7.65 15.25 -0.48
CA ASP A 300 6.82 15.19 -1.69
C ASP A 300 5.51 16.00 -1.55
N MET A 301 4.97 16.15 -0.33
CA MET A 301 3.80 16.99 -0.03
C MET A 301 4.11 18.48 -0.07
N ARG A 302 5.28 18.89 0.42
CA ARG A 302 5.78 20.26 0.30
C ARG A 302 5.92 20.61 -1.19
N ASP A 303 6.55 19.71 -1.94
CA ASP A 303 6.85 19.90 -3.37
C ASP A 303 5.72 19.35 -4.26
N ARG A 304 4.49 19.23 -3.74
CA ARG A 304 3.38 18.55 -4.45
C ARG A 304 3.02 19.20 -5.78
N MET A 305 3.31 20.49 -5.95
CA MET A 305 3.03 21.22 -7.18
C MET A 305 4.13 21.06 -8.24
N ASP A 306 5.27 20.48 -7.86
CA ASP A 306 6.37 20.22 -8.77
C ASP A 306 6.17 18.88 -9.49
N PRO A 307 6.25 18.85 -10.83
CA PRO A 307 6.03 17.63 -11.58
C PRO A 307 7.21 16.66 -11.43
N THR A 308 6.91 15.40 -11.10
CA THR A 308 7.88 14.28 -11.10
C THR A 308 7.64 13.34 -12.29
N PRO A 309 8.57 12.43 -12.65
CA PRO A 309 8.34 11.45 -13.71
C PRO A 309 7.02 10.69 -13.49
N LEU A 310 6.17 10.68 -14.52
CA LEU A 310 4.82 10.13 -14.45
C LEU A 310 4.86 8.64 -14.85
N PRO A 311 4.52 7.71 -13.95
CA PRO A 311 4.33 6.29 -14.30
C PRO A 311 3.24 6.14 -15.36
N SER A 312 3.36 5.14 -16.25
CA SER A 312 2.44 4.98 -17.38
C SER A 312 0.99 4.66 -17.01
N HIS A 313 0.73 4.28 -15.76
CA HIS A 313 -0.60 4.01 -15.23
C HIS A 313 -1.25 5.23 -14.57
N LEU A 314 -0.52 6.33 -14.47
CA LEU A 314 -1.01 7.58 -13.90
C LEU A 314 -1.15 8.63 -15.00
N SER A 315 -2.07 9.55 -14.79
CA SER A 315 -2.31 10.67 -15.68
C SER A 315 -2.31 11.98 -14.90
N ARG A 316 -1.88 13.07 -15.53
CA ARG A 316 -2.10 14.41 -14.99
C ARG A 316 -3.43 14.92 -15.53
N THR A 317 -4.27 15.45 -14.66
CA THR A 317 -5.53 16.09 -15.03
C THR A 317 -5.74 17.35 -14.22
N GLU A 318 -6.60 18.25 -14.69
CA GLU A 318 -7.00 19.44 -13.96
C GLU A 318 -8.53 19.47 -13.90
N ILE A 319 -9.07 19.52 -12.69
CA ILE A 319 -10.52 19.53 -12.44
C ILE A 319 -10.82 20.78 -11.62
N LEU A 320 -11.70 21.64 -12.15
CA LEU A 320 -12.11 22.89 -11.51
C LEU A 320 -10.91 23.78 -11.09
N GLY A 321 -9.85 23.81 -11.90
CA GLY A 321 -8.63 24.59 -11.64
C GLY A 321 -7.67 23.97 -10.62
N VAL A 322 -7.96 22.76 -10.12
CA VAL A 322 -7.07 22.03 -9.21
C VAL A 322 -6.32 20.95 -10.01
N PRO A 323 -4.98 20.94 -9.96
CA PRO A 323 -4.19 19.88 -10.60
C PRO A 323 -4.28 18.59 -9.78
N TYR A 324 -4.39 17.47 -10.48
CA TYR A 324 -4.43 16.13 -9.91
C TYR A 324 -3.51 15.14 -10.65
N ILE A 325 -3.01 14.18 -9.90
CA ILE A 325 -2.55 12.88 -10.39
C ILE A 325 -3.71 11.90 -10.30
N PHE A 326 -4.16 11.41 -11.45
CA PHE A 326 -5.23 10.42 -11.60
C PHE A 326 -4.66 9.01 -11.80
N GLY A 327 -5.34 8.01 -11.23
CA GLY A 327 -5.09 6.60 -11.50
C GLY A 327 -6.16 5.69 -10.90
N HIS A 328 -6.10 4.41 -11.27
CA HIS A 328 -7.00 3.37 -10.75
C HIS A 328 -6.47 2.76 -9.45
N ALA A 329 -7.37 2.54 -8.49
CA ALA A 329 -7.11 1.79 -7.26
C ALA A 329 -7.47 0.31 -7.51
N GLU A 330 -6.60 -0.40 -8.22
CA GLU A 330 -6.81 -1.77 -8.74
C GLU A 330 -7.30 -2.77 -7.69
N SER A 331 -6.77 -2.69 -6.48
CA SER A 331 -7.17 -3.51 -5.31
C SER A 331 -8.65 -3.45 -4.96
N THR A 332 -9.33 -2.36 -5.32
CA THR A 332 -10.72 -2.06 -4.97
C THR A 332 -11.59 -1.80 -6.20
N GLY A 333 -10.98 -1.77 -7.39
CA GLY A 333 -11.60 -1.35 -8.64
C GLY A 333 -12.06 0.12 -8.65
N GLY A 334 -11.57 0.94 -7.72
CA GLY A 334 -11.96 2.35 -7.61
C GLY A 334 -11.07 3.30 -8.43
N ARG A 335 -11.40 4.59 -8.40
CA ARG A 335 -10.64 5.66 -9.06
C ARG A 335 -10.13 6.67 -8.04
N MET A 336 -8.95 7.24 -8.26
CA MET A 336 -8.34 8.18 -7.32
C MET A 336 -7.72 9.39 -8.02
N TRP A 337 -7.89 10.56 -7.40
CA TRP A 337 -7.31 11.84 -7.81
C TRP A 337 -6.54 12.44 -6.64
N VAL A 338 -5.21 12.49 -6.74
CA VAL A 338 -4.33 13.06 -5.72
C VAL A 338 -3.95 14.49 -6.10
N VAL A 339 -4.18 15.44 -5.20
CA VAL A 339 -3.97 16.88 -5.42
C VAL A 339 -2.48 17.16 -5.64
N GLY A 340 -2.16 17.82 -6.75
CA GLY A 340 -0.81 18.23 -7.14
C GLY A 340 -0.38 17.67 -8.50
N ARG A 341 0.91 17.85 -8.80
CA ARG A 341 1.60 17.40 -10.01
C ARG A 341 2.71 16.38 -9.72
N ASN A 342 3.01 16.12 -8.44
CA ASN A 342 3.98 15.13 -8.01
C ASN A 342 3.35 13.71 -7.97
N ALA A 343 3.73 12.87 -8.93
CA ALA A 343 3.24 11.50 -9.09
C ALA A 343 3.65 10.54 -7.96
N ARG A 344 4.72 10.84 -7.22
CA ARG A 344 5.20 10.02 -6.09
C ARG A 344 4.20 9.95 -4.93
N LEU A 345 3.28 10.91 -4.89
CA LEU A 345 2.25 11.01 -3.85
C LEU A 345 1.14 9.98 -3.99
N PHE A 346 0.94 9.43 -5.20
CA PHE A 346 -0.22 8.60 -5.51
C PHE A 346 -0.37 7.41 -4.55
N ASP A 347 0.72 6.68 -4.32
CA ASP A 347 0.72 5.43 -3.54
C ASP A 347 0.40 5.64 -2.05
N TYR A 348 0.62 6.84 -1.52
CA TYR A 348 0.33 7.16 -0.12
C TYR A 348 -1.17 7.29 0.17
N PHE A 349 -1.96 7.59 -0.87
CA PHE A 349 -3.40 7.83 -0.73
C PHE A 349 -4.27 6.68 -1.23
N LEU A 350 -3.66 5.64 -1.81
CA LEU A 350 -4.41 4.43 -2.18
C LEU A 350 -5.28 3.99 -1.00
N PRO A 351 -6.55 3.61 -1.23
CA PRO A 351 -7.49 3.18 -0.19
C PRO A 351 -6.86 2.17 0.75
N GLU A 352 -5.85 1.47 0.22
CA GLU A 352 -5.16 0.48 0.96
C GLU A 352 -4.70 1.04 2.29
N ARG A 353 -3.97 2.15 2.20
CA ARG A 353 -3.10 2.66 3.24
C ARG A 353 -3.86 3.13 4.47
N TRP A 354 -5.17 3.37 4.37
CA TRP A 354 -5.97 4.05 5.39
C TRP A 354 -7.41 3.54 5.59
N ARG A 355 -7.99 2.74 4.68
CA ARG A 355 -9.42 2.36 4.80
C ARG A 355 -9.68 1.31 5.88
N LYS A 356 -8.69 0.45 6.17
CA LYS A 356 -8.78 -0.62 7.16
C LYS A 356 -7.90 -0.36 8.39
N THR A 357 -7.30 0.83 8.52
CA THR A 357 -6.59 1.25 9.73
C THR A 357 -7.59 1.61 10.83
N PRO A 358 -7.22 1.45 12.12
CA PRO A 358 -8.04 1.97 13.21
C PRO A 358 -8.36 3.45 12.98
N SER A 359 -9.63 3.80 13.09
CA SER A 359 -10.12 5.15 12.85
C SER A 359 -10.87 5.68 14.07
N LEU A 360 -10.62 6.94 14.41
CA LEU A 360 -11.36 7.66 15.44
C LEU A 360 -12.41 8.54 14.75
N SER A 361 -13.68 8.40 15.12
CA SER A 361 -14.68 9.36 14.66
C SER A 361 -14.38 10.74 15.22
N LEU A 362 -14.33 11.74 14.33
CA LEU A 362 -14.14 13.13 14.69
C LEU A 362 -15.46 13.90 14.78
N SER A 363 -16.56 13.35 14.27
CA SER A 363 -17.87 13.99 14.27
C SER A 363 -18.93 13.03 14.79
N ASP A 364 -19.87 13.56 15.56
CA ASP A 364 -21.02 12.80 16.05
C ASP A 364 -22.12 12.71 14.97
N ASP A 365 -22.15 13.69 14.05
CA ASP A 365 -23.23 13.87 13.07
C ASP A 365 -22.81 13.55 11.62
N ASN A 366 -21.50 13.56 11.33
CA ASN A 366 -20.96 13.31 9.99
C ASN A 366 -20.00 12.11 9.99
N GLU A 367 -19.93 11.40 8.86
CA GLU A 367 -18.93 10.34 8.63
C GLU A 367 -17.53 10.93 8.39
N VAL A 368 -16.90 11.47 9.44
CA VAL A 368 -15.56 12.06 9.42
C VAL A 368 -14.66 11.33 10.39
N TYR A 369 -13.54 10.83 9.88
CA TYR A 369 -12.66 9.94 10.60
C TYR A 369 -11.20 10.39 10.55
N TYR A 370 -10.54 10.38 11.70
CA TYR A 370 -9.09 10.46 11.81
C TYR A 370 -8.49 9.07 11.73
N THR A 371 -7.37 8.93 11.01
CA THR A 371 -6.58 7.71 11.03
C THR A 371 -5.10 7.97 10.80
N VAL A 372 -4.28 7.00 11.18
CA VAL A 372 -2.85 6.95 10.87
C VAL A 372 -2.65 5.84 9.84
N THR A 373 -2.16 6.20 8.65
CA THR A 373 -1.89 5.24 7.57
C THR A 373 -0.81 4.24 7.97
N LYS A 374 -0.65 3.17 7.17
CA LYS A 374 0.53 2.28 7.25
C LYS A 374 1.88 2.99 7.24
N ASP A 375 1.98 4.09 6.50
CA ASP A 375 3.22 4.85 6.30
C ASP A 375 3.39 5.93 7.39
N ASN A 376 2.66 5.79 8.51
CA ASN A 376 2.66 6.71 9.66
C ASN A 376 2.27 8.16 9.29
N ILE A 377 1.41 8.32 8.29
CA ILE A 377 0.83 9.61 7.89
C ILE A 377 -0.51 9.80 8.60
N HIS A 378 -0.72 10.99 9.17
CA HIS A 378 -1.97 11.37 9.82
C HIS A 378 -2.93 11.95 8.79
N LEU A 379 -4.07 11.31 8.60
CA LEU A 379 -5.10 11.72 7.64
C LEU A 379 -6.45 11.91 8.31
N VAL A 380 -7.26 12.75 7.70
CA VAL A 380 -8.70 12.82 7.95
C VAL A 380 -9.40 12.42 6.65
N TRP A 381 -10.30 11.46 6.71
CA TRP A 381 -11.12 11.08 5.57
C TRP A 381 -12.61 11.21 5.91
N LYS A 382 -13.41 11.49 4.89
CA LYS A 382 -14.83 11.78 5.02
C LYS A 382 -15.60 11.27 3.81
N THR A 383 -16.77 10.67 4.04
CA THR A 383 -17.72 10.35 2.97
C THR A 383 -18.38 11.64 2.48
N SER A 384 -18.31 11.91 1.19
CA SER A 384 -18.96 13.08 0.59
C SER A 384 -20.47 12.86 0.48
N ARG A 385 -21.22 13.88 0.87
CA ARG A 385 -22.69 13.90 0.82
C ARG A 385 -23.24 14.40 -0.52
N VAL A 386 -22.43 14.38 -1.57
CA VAL A 386 -22.84 14.87 -2.89
C VAL A 386 -24.05 14.10 -3.40
N GLY A 387 -25.13 14.84 -3.68
CA GLY A 387 -26.39 14.28 -4.13
C GLY A 387 -27.36 13.89 -3.03
N GLU A 388 -27.10 14.29 -1.79
CA GLU A 388 -28.05 14.20 -0.68
C GLU A 388 -28.86 15.50 -0.54
N PHE A 389 -30.10 15.38 -0.08
CA PHE A 389 -30.82 16.46 0.58
C PHE A 389 -30.75 16.21 2.08
N PRO A 390 -30.04 17.03 2.88
CA PRO A 390 -29.96 16.82 4.30
C PRO A 390 -31.36 16.82 4.93
N ALA A 391 -31.72 15.70 5.55
CA ALA A 391 -32.92 15.55 6.38
C ALA A 391 -32.57 15.60 7.89
N ASP A 392 -31.32 15.90 8.19
CA ASP A 392 -30.74 15.96 9.52
C ASP A 392 -31.31 17.16 10.32
N ARG A 393 -31.43 16.98 11.64
CA ARG A 393 -31.85 18.05 12.58
C ARG A 393 -30.84 19.20 12.68
N LYS A 394 -29.75 19.13 11.92
CA LYS A 394 -28.61 20.05 11.92
C LYS A 394 -28.96 21.41 11.31
N TYR A 395 -29.87 21.45 10.34
CA TYR A 395 -30.24 22.67 9.63
C TYR A 395 -31.67 23.11 9.95
N SER A 396 -31.84 24.41 10.15
CA SER A 396 -33.17 25.04 10.24
C SER A 396 -33.86 25.08 8.87
N ALA A 397 -35.18 25.32 8.86
CA ALA A 397 -35.96 25.38 7.63
C ALA A 397 -35.42 26.38 6.61
N ASN A 398 -34.94 27.56 7.06
CA ASN A 398 -34.37 28.57 6.18
C ASN A 398 -33.02 28.15 5.58
N GLU A 399 -32.20 27.42 6.35
CA GLU A 399 -30.91 26.90 5.88
C GLU A 399 -31.12 25.77 4.86
N LEU A 400 -32.13 24.92 5.08
CA LEU A 400 -32.52 23.89 4.12
C LEU A 400 -33.00 24.48 2.79
N VAL A 401 -33.70 25.63 2.80
CA VAL A 401 -34.06 26.33 1.54
C VAL A 401 -32.81 26.70 0.76
N LYS A 402 -31.77 27.21 1.43
CA LYS A 402 -30.51 27.57 0.80
C LYS A 402 -29.75 26.35 0.26
N ILE A 403 -29.67 25.27 1.04
CA ILE A 403 -29.09 24.00 0.57
C ILE A 403 -29.89 23.45 -0.62
N ARG A 404 -31.22 23.55 -0.61
CA ARG A 404 -32.05 23.19 -1.76
C ARG A 404 -31.85 24.10 -2.95
N GLN A 405 -31.38 25.32 -2.79
CA GLN A 405 -31.05 26.21 -3.90
C GLN A 405 -29.70 25.87 -4.55
N TYR A 406 -28.66 25.60 -3.76
CA TYR A 406 -27.28 25.44 -4.28
C TYR A 406 -26.79 23.99 -4.34
N GLY A 407 -27.38 23.10 -3.53
CA GLY A 407 -26.93 21.72 -3.35
C GLY A 407 -25.70 21.62 -2.44
N ILE A 408 -25.37 20.39 -2.04
CA ILE A 408 -24.10 20.08 -1.37
C ILE A 408 -23.00 20.03 -2.43
N ASN A 409 -21.85 20.65 -2.15
CA ASN A 409 -20.70 20.62 -3.04
C ASN A 409 -20.19 19.20 -3.27
N SER A 410 -19.75 18.95 -4.50
CA SER A 410 -19.00 17.75 -4.84
C SER A 410 -17.59 17.78 -4.22
N PRO A 411 -16.92 16.62 -4.06
CA PRO A 411 -15.53 16.57 -3.59
C PRO A 411 -14.57 17.49 -4.36
N PHE A 412 -14.78 17.61 -5.67
CA PHE A 412 -13.94 18.44 -6.53
C PHE A 412 -14.21 19.93 -6.31
N GLU A 413 -15.47 20.33 -6.09
CA GLU A 413 -15.81 21.70 -5.70
C GLU A 413 -15.25 22.04 -4.31
N GLU A 414 -15.39 21.14 -3.33
CA GLU A 414 -14.80 21.31 -1.99
C GLU A 414 -13.29 21.55 -2.07
N PHE A 415 -12.59 20.80 -2.92
CA PHE A 415 -11.15 20.92 -3.10
C PHE A 415 -10.76 22.22 -3.81
N ALA A 416 -11.51 22.63 -4.84
CA ALA A 416 -11.32 23.90 -5.52
C ALA A 416 -11.51 25.09 -4.57
N ILE A 417 -12.53 25.04 -3.71
CA ILE A 417 -12.78 26.05 -2.68
C ILE A 417 -11.61 26.09 -1.68
N SER A 418 -11.21 24.95 -1.11
CA SER A 418 -10.10 24.90 -0.16
C SER A 418 -8.80 25.49 -0.72
N GLN A 419 -8.46 25.15 -1.97
CA GLN A 419 -7.27 25.67 -2.64
C GLN A 419 -7.37 27.18 -2.91
N ALA A 420 -8.52 27.66 -3.38
CA ALA A 420 -8.74 29.09 -3.64
C ALA A 420 -8.66 29.92 -2.35
N LEU A 421 -9.24 29.43 -1.25
CA LEU A 421 -9.21 30.11 0.05
C LEU A 421 -7.79 30.18 0.61
N ASN A 422 -7.04 29.06 0.57
CA ASN A 422 -5.65 29.04 1.01
C ASN A 422 -4.77 29.99 0.18
N ALA A 423 -4.97 30.07 -1.14
CA ALA A 423 -4.26 31.01 -2.01
C ALA A 423 -4.55 32.49 -1.67
N GLN A 424 -5.73 32.79 -1.09
CA GLN A 424 -6.10 34.11 -0.60
C GLN A 424 -5.72 34.36 0.88
N GLY A 425 -4.99 33.43 1.52
CA GLY A 425 -4.59 33.52 2.92
C GLY A 425 -5.73 33.26 3.92
N ILE A 426 -6.86 32.72 3.47
CA ILE A 426 -7.92 32.20 4.35
C ILE A 426 -7.59 30.74 4.63
N HIS A 427 -7.13 30.46 5.85
CA HIS A 427 -6.61 29.14 6.20
C HIS A 427 -7.70 28.07 6.17
N ALA A 428 -7.42 27.01 5.43
CA ALA A 428 -8.31 25.88 5.22
C ALA A 428 -7.49 24.57 5.27
N THR A 429 -8.11 23.47 5.71
CA THR A 429 -7.43 22.17 5.78
C THR A 429 -6.89 21.76 4.40
N TYR A 430 -5.67 21.22 4.39
CA TYR A 430 -5.02 20.80 3.17
C TYR A 430 -5.70 19.56 2.61
N VAL A 431 -6.36 19.74 1.47
CA VAL A 431 -6.97 18.67 0.69
C VAL A 431 -5.90 17.83 0.00
N ARG A 432 -6.06 16.50 0.02
CA ARG A 432 -5.03 15.55 -0.42
C ARG A 432 -5.45 14.71 -1.60
N ALA A 433 -6.61 14.06 -1.50
CA ALA A 433 -7.08 13.18 -2.55
C ALA A 433 -8.59 12.96 -2.52
N VAL A 434 -9.17 12.70 -3.69
CA VAL A 434 -10.55 12.22 -3.85
C VAL A 434 -10.48 10.76 -4.29
N TYR A 435 -11.20 9.89 -3.61
CA TYR A 435 -11.33 8.48 -3.96
C TYR A 435 -12.79 8.14 -4.27
N VAL A 436 -13.02 7.43 -5.37
CA VAL A 436 -14.32 6.92 -5.80
C VAL A 436 -14.32 5.41 -5.66
N THR A 437 -15.34 4.88 -4.98
CA THR A 437 -15.44 3.45 -4.73
C THR A 437 -15.68 2.66 -6.02
N GLY A 438 -14.96 1.55 -6.23
CA GLY A 438 -15.24 0.65 -7.35
C GLY A 438 -16.59 -0.06 -7.26
N SER A 439 -17.09 -0.27 -6.04
CA SER A 439 -18.44 -0.79 -5.80
C SER A 439 -19.52 0.27 -6.09
N LEU A 440 -20.66 -0.19 -6.59
CA LEU A 440 -21.87 0.62 -6.67
C LEU A 440 -22.37 0.96 -5.26
N LYS A 441 -22.90 2.16 -5.08
CA LYS A 441 -23.58 2.56 -3.86
C LYS A 441 -24.99 1.98 -3.83
N ILE A 442 -25.48 1.70 -2.61
CA ILE A 442 -26.79 1.08 -2.39
C ILE A 442 -27.91 2.13 -2.50
N GLU A 443 -27.65 3.34 -2.04
CA GLU A 443 -28.64 4.41 -1.93
C GLU A 443 -28.73 5.25 -3.20
N ILE A 444 -29.94 5.69 -3.56
CA ILE A 444 -30.15 6.54 -4.74
C ILE A 444 -29.87 7.99 -4.36
N SER A 445 -29.09 8.71 -5.18
CA SER A 445 -28.93 10.16 -5.01
C SER A 445 -30.26 10.89 -5.17
N ALA A 446 -30.67 11.60 -4.13
CA ALA A 446 -31.89 12.40 -4.12
C ALA A 446 -31.74 13.72 -4.88
N ASP A 447 -30.52 14.29 -4.91
CA ASP A 447 -30.20 15.51 -5.64
C ASP A 447 -29.27 15.20 -6.82
N SER A 448 -29.77 15.39 -8.04
CA SER A 448 -29.01 15.10 -9.27
C SER A 448 -28.24 16.30 -9.83
N ARG A 449 -28.40 17.50 -9.25
CA ARG A 449 -27.93 18.75 -9.88
C ARG A 449 -26.43 18.81 -10.10
N LYS A 450 -25.62 18.41 -9.10
CA LYS A 450 -24.15 18.40 -9.23
C LYS A 450 -23.67 17.42 -10.29
N TYR A 451 -24.30 16.24 -10.37
CA TYR A 451 -24.02 15.26 -11.42
C TYR A 451 -24.37 15.79 -12.82
N GLN A 452 -25.45 16.57 -12.94
CA GLN A 452 -25.85 17.20 -14.20
C GLN A 452 -24.91 18.35 -14.59
N SER A 453 -24.62 19.27 -13.67
CA SER A 453 -23.80 20.45 -13.94
C SER A 453 -22.34 20.10 -14.24
N HIS A 454 -21.81 19.01 -13.68
CA HIS A 454 -20.44 18.55 -13.91
C HIS A 454 -20.36 17.39 -14.92
N ARG A 455 -21.44 17.06 -15.62
CA ARG A 455 -21.49 15.91 -16.56
C ARG A 455 -20.44 15.98 -17.67
N SER A 456 -20.08 17.20 -18.09
CA SER A 456 -19.07 17.45 -19.12
C SER A 456 -17.64 17.31 -18.61
N ILE A 457 -17.43 17.26 -17.30
CA ILE A 457 -16.10 17.07 -16.71
C ILE A 457 -15.82 15.57 -16.68
N LYS A 458 -14.88 15.16 -17.52
CA LYS A 458 -14.51 13.77 -17.69
C LYS A 458 -13.08 13.52 -17.24
N ASP A 459 -12.80 12.29 -16.85
CA ASP A 459 -11.45 11.80 -16.63
C ASP A 459 -10.78 11.38 -17.96
N ILE A 460 -9.57 10.85 -17.85
CA ILE A 460 -8.77 10.41 -19.01
C ILE A 460 -9.36 9.20 -19.74
N ASP A 461 -10.26 8.45 -19.08
CA ASP A 461 -10.95 7.29 -19.64
C ASP A 461 -12.30 7.69 -20.28
N ASP A 462 -12.53 8.99 -20.48
CA ASP A 462 -13.77 9.59 -20.98
C ASP A 462 -15.00 9.34 -20.08
N ALA A 463 -14.78 8.93 -18.82
CA ALA A 463 -15.83 8.71 -17.83
C ALA A 463 -16.10 10.01 -17.04
N PRO A 464 -17.37 10.32 -16.67
CA PRO A 464 -17.65 11.45 -15.80
C PRO A 464 -16.88 11.35 -14.47
N VAL A 465 -16.34 12.47 -14.01
CA VAL A 465 -15.68 12.54 -12.69
C VAL A 465 -16.70 12.39 -11.56
N LEU A 466 -17.95 12.82 -11.80
CA LEU A 466 -19.09 12.61 -10.91
C LEU A 466 -20.09 11.60 -11.51
N ALA A 467 -20.26 10.49 -10.81
CA ALA A 467 -21.07 9.33 -11.16
C ALA A 467 -22.04 9.05 -10.01
N ALA A 468 -23.34 9.10 -10.30
CA ALA A 468 -24.38 9.03 -9.27
C ALA A 468 -24.49 7.66 -8.60
N GLU A 469 -23.88 6.64 -9.18
CA GLU A 469 -23.92 5.25 -8.74
C GLU A 469 -22.75 4.85 -7.84
N HIS A 470 -21.81 5.77 -7.55
CA HIS A 470 -20.65 5.50 -6.70
C HIS A 470 -20.57 6.45 -5.49
N ASN A 471 -19.90 5.99 -4.43
CA ASN A 471 -19.59 6.81 -3.27
C ASN A 471 -18.24 7.52 -3.45
N TYR A 472 -18.15 8.70 -2.85
CA TYR A 472 -16.96 9.53 -2.89
C TYR A 472 -16.40 9.71 -1.49
N ILE A 473 -15.10 9.56 -1.34
CA ILE A 473 -14.38 9.81 -0.09
C ILE A 473 -13.36 10.92 -0.34
N THR A 474 -13.42 11.97 0.46
CA THR A 474 -12.42 13.04 0.49
C THR A 474 -11.36 12.71 1.53
N ILE A 475 -10.09 12.89 1.17
CA ILE A 475 -8.94 12.71 2.06
C ILE A 475 -8.28 14.09 2.24
N GLN A 476 -8.10 14.47 3.50
CA GLN A 476 -7.45 15.70 3.95
C GLN A 476 -6.26 15.35 4.86
N GLY A 477 -5.29 16.25 4.95
CA GLY A 477 -4.24 16.16 5.96
C GLY A 477 -4.82 16.41 7.34
N TYR A 478 -4.37 15.65 8.34
CA TYR A 478 -4.65 16.01 9.74
C TYR A 478 -3.94 17.33 10.06
N TYR A 479 -4.70 18.36 10.45
CA TYR A 479 -4.13 19.69 10.65
C TYR A 479 -3.29 19.76 11.93
N ASN A 480 -1.99 19.52 11.79
CA ASN A 480 -0.98 19.61 12.84
C ASN A 480 -0.04 20.82 12.66
N GLY A 481 -0.40 21.73 11.76
CA GLY A 481 0.36 22.91 11.34
C GLY A 481 0.44 23.00 9.80
N PRO A 482 1.02 24.09 9.25
CA PRO A 482 1.32 24.19 7.82
C PRO A 482 2.28 23.10 7.35
N ASP A 483 2.09 22.55 6.15
CA ASP A 483 2.92 21.45 5.62
C ASP A 483 4.42 21.75 5.65
N GLU A 484 4.80 22.96 5.24
CA GLU A 484 6.19 23.42 5.26
C GLU A 484 6.79 23.36 6.66
N TRP A 485 6.01 23.79 7.67
CA TRP A 485 6.44 23.74 9.06
C TRP A 485 6.53 22.30 9.55
N VAL A 486 5.53 21.47 9.29
CA VAL A 486 5.51 20.05 9.70
C VAL A 486 6.66 19.26 9.09
N SER A 487 7.05 19.58 7.84
CA SER A 487 8.18 18.93 7.16
C SER A 487 9.55 19.19 7.81
N GLN A 488 9.68 20.26 8.60
CA GLN A 488 10.93 20.72 9.21
C GLN A 488 11.04 20.43 10.71
N GLN A 489 10.04 19.78 11.31
CA GLN A 489 9.93 19.62 12.77
C GLN A 489 10.08 18.17 13.20
N ASP A 490 11.04 17.93 14.10
CA ASP A 490 11.18 16.67 14.84
C ASP A 490 10.43 16.69 16.20
N GLY A 491 9.72 17.79 16.50
CA GLY A 491 9.12 18.10 17.80
C GLY A 491 7.62 17.84 17.96
N SER A 492 7.03 18.35 19.06
CA SER A 492 5.60 18.21 19.36
C SER A 492 4.71 18.92 18.33
N LEU A 493 3.91 18.13 17.63
CA LEU A 493 2.93 18.58 16.64
C LEU A 493 1.74 19.28 17.29
N LEU A 494 1.07 20.16 16.54
CA LEU A 494 -0.15 20.79 17.03
C LEU A 494 -1.32 19.82 16.99
N THR A 495 -2.26 20.01 17.91
CA THR A 495 -3.52 19.26 17.96
C THR A 495 -4.66 20.16 17.47
N PRO A 496 -5.35 19.80 16.37
CA PRO A 496 -6.55 20.50 15.94
C PRO A 496 -7.72 20.17 16.87
N VAL A 497 -8.50 21.18 17.22
CA VAL A 497 -9.73 21.06 18.00
C VAL A 497 -10.81 21.91 17.33
N ASP A 498 -11.94 21.30 17.01
CA ASP A 498 -13.08 22.06 16.47
C ASP A 498 -13.65 23.03 17.50
N LEU A 499 -14.20 24.17 17.06
CA LEU A 499 -14.60 25.24 18.00
C LEU A 499 -15.69 24.78 18.98
N ALA A 500 -16.58 23.86 18.56
CA ALA A 500 -17.60 23.31 19.46
C ALA A 500 -16.96 22.49 20.60
N LYS A 501 -15.99 21.62 20.29
CA LYS A 501 -15.22 20.89 21.30
C LYS A 501 -14.30 21.79 22.10
N ALA A 502 -13.74 22.83 21.51
CA ALA A 502 -12.89 23.80 22.21
C ALA A 502 -13.65 24.50 23.35
N VAL A 503 -14.93 24.86 23.11
CA VAL A 503 -15.83 25.37 24.15
C VAL A 503 -16.11 24.32 25.22
N LYS A 504 -16.47 23.08 24.83
CA LYS A 504 -16.71 21.98 25.78
C LYS A 504 -15.49 21.69 26.66
N LYS A 505 -14.28 21.79 26.10
CA LYS A 505 -12.99 21.61 26.78
C LYS A 505 -12.50 22.85 27.54
N LYS A 506 -13.26 23.96 27.52
CA LYS A 506 -12.91 25.24 28.15
C LYS A 506 -11.57 25.83 27.65
N ILE A 507 -11.20 25.52 26.41
CA ILE A 507 -10.03 26.12 25.73
C ILE A 507 -10.37 27.56 25.30
N ILE A 508 -11.61 27.75 24.85
CA ILE A 508 -12.21 29.05 24.55
C ILE A 508 -13.60 29.10 25.18
N ASP A 509 -14.16 30.30 25.33
CA ASP A 509 -15.56 30.47 25.73
C ASP A 509 -16.50 30.56 24.51
N ALA A 510 -17.82 30.57 24.79
CA ALA A 510 -18.85 30.62 23.75
C ALA A 510 -18.84 31.96 22.97
N ALA A 511 -18.44 33.06 23.60
CA ALA A 511 -18.37 34.36 22.94
C ALA A 511 -17.20 34.42 21.96
N GLN A 512 -16.04 33.89 22.35
CA GLN A 512 -14.87 33.72 21.49
C GLN A 512 -15.17 32.80 20.29
N SER A 513 -15.82 31.65 20.54
CA SER A 513 -16.24 30.73 19.47
C SER A 513 -17.14 31.41 18.44
N LYS A 514 -18.13 32.19 18.90
CA LYS A 514 -19.02 32.97 18.04
C LYS A 514 -18.26 34.04 17.26
N ALA A 515 -17.38 34.80 17.91
CA ALA A 515 -16.59 35.84 17.27
C ALA A 515 -15.66 35.28 16.18
N PHE A 516 -15.03 34.13 16.42
CA PHE A 516 -14.20 33.45 15.42
C PHE A 516 -15.03 33.01 14.20
N LEU A 517 -16.20 32.41 14.42
CA LEU A 517 -17.11 32.04 13.34
C LEU A 517 -17.54 33.25 12.51
N GLU A 518 -17.99 34.33 13.16
CA GLU A 518 -18.40 35.56 12.48
C GLU A 518 -17.26 36.19 11.66
N LYS A 519 -16.04 36.19 12.21
CA LYS A 519 -14.85 36.67 11.50
C LYS A 519 -14.55 35.83 10.26
N VAL A 520 -14.61 34.50 10.36
CA VAL A 520 -14.39 33.62 9.20
C VAL A 520 -15.47 33.84 8.13
N VAL A 521 -16.74 33.94 8.51
CA VAL A 521 -17.85 34.21 7.59
C VAL A 521 -17.67 35.56 6.88
N ALA A 522 -17.25 36.61 7.59
CA ALA A 522 -16.95 37.90 7.00
C ALA A 522 -15.79 37.84 6.00
N ARG A 523 -14.72 37.10 6.33
CA ARG A 523 -13.59 36.87 5.42
C ARG A 523 -14.00 36.10 4.17
N LEU A 524 -14.82 35.06 4.30
CA LEU A 524 -15.38 34.32 3.17
C LEU A 524 -16.18 35.24 2.25
N ARG A 525 -17.06 36.07 2.81
CA ARG A 525 -17.85 37.03 2.03
C ARG A 525 -16.96 38.02 1.27
N ALA A 526 -15.92 38.54 1.92
CA ALA A 526 -14.94 39.44 1.27
C ALA A 526 -14.15 38.74 0.15
N ALA A 527 -13.97 37.43 0.25
CA ALA A 527 -13.33 36.58 -0.76
C ALA A 527 -14.30 36.11 -1.88
N GLY A 528 -15.56 36.55 -1.87
CA GLY A 528 -16.57 36.15 -2.86
C GLY A 528 -17.21 34.79 -2.58
N TYR A 529 -17.22 34.34 -1.32
CA TYR A 529 -17.82 33.08 -0.89
C TYR A 529 -18.90 33.29 0.17
N ASP A 530 -19.98 32.54 0.04
CA ASP A 530 -21.05 32.45 1.01
C ASP A 530 -20.80 31.30 1.98
N GLY A 531 -20.25 31.64 3.14
CA GLY A 531 -20.05 30.71 4.26
C GLY A 531 -21.13 30.79 5.33
N SER A 532 -22.31 31.36 5.05
CA SER A 532 -23.28 31.71 6.10
C SER A 532 -23.83 30.51 6.89
N LEU A 533 -23.65 29.28 6.36
CA LEU A 533 -24.12 28.05 7.00
C LEU A 533 -23.06 27.33 7.83
N LEU A 534 -21.83 27.87 7.88
CA LEU A 534 -20.78 27.30 8.71
C LEU A 534 -21.18 27.29 10.19
N LYS A 535 -20.83 26.21 10.86
CA LYS A 535 -21.05 25.98 12.28
C LYS A 535 -19.71 25.90 13.01
N PRO A 536 -19.69 26.02 14.34
CA PRO A 536 -18.45 25.90 15.11
C PRO A 536 -17.68 24.59 14.89
N ASN A 537 -18.34 23.48 14.53
CA ASN A 537 -17.69 22.21 14.21
C ASN A 537 -17.10 22.14 12.79
N ASP A 538 -17.33 23.14 11.95
CA ASP A 538 -16.73 23.27 10.61
C ASP A 538 -15.41 24.08 10.64
N LEU A 539 -15.02 24.57 11.82
CA LEU A 539 -13.84 25.38 12.07
C LEU A 539 -12.96 24.76 13.15
N LEU A 540 -11.65 24.81 12.95
CA LEU A 540 -10.63 24.30 13.86
C LEU A 540 -9.79 25.44 14.43
N ILE A 541 -9.32 25.27 15.66
CA ILE A 541 -8.13 25.92 16.19
C ILE A 541 -7.06 24.85 16.45
N ALA A 542 -5.79 25.23 16.34
CA ALA A 542 -4.68 24.33 16.67
C ALA A 542 -4.06 24.72 18.02
N ILE A 543 -3.77 23.74 18.86
CA ILE A 543 -3.14 23.95 20.18
C ILE A 543 -1.79 23.22 20.27
N ASP A 544 -0.84 23.83 20.98
CA ASP A 544 0.45 23.19 21.29
C ASP A 544 0.35 22.22 22.49
N ALA A 545 1.47 21.57 22.82
CA ALA A 545 1.54 20.61 23.93
C ALA A 545 1.29 21.26 25.32
N GLN A 546 1.37 22.59 25.42
CA GLN A 546 1.06 23.35 26.63
C GLN A 546 -0.39 23.88 26.62
N GLY A 547 -1.18 23.53 25.61
CA GLY A 547 -2.58 23.97 25.45
C GLY A 547 -2.73 25.41 24.94
N ARG A 548 -1.67 26.04 24.44
CA ARG A 548 -1.72 27.40 23.89
C ARG A 548 -2.21 27.35 22.45
N ILE A 549 -3.10 28.29 22.11
CA ILE A 549 -3.69 28.40 20.78
C ILE A 549 -2.66 28.98 19.81
N MET A 550 -2.51 28.33 18.66
CA MET A 550 -1.73 28.81 17.52
C MET A 550 -2.25 30.18 17.05
N LYS A 551 -1.32 31.08 16.76
CA LYS A 551 -1.63 32.43 16.29
C LYS A 551 -1.17 32.63 14.86
N ASP A 552 -1.90 33.43 14.11
CA ASP A 552 -1.53 33.86 12.77
C ASP A 552 -0.41 34.92 12.80
N LYS A 553 0.00 35.41 11.63
CA LYS A 553 1.06 36.43 11.50
C LYS A 553 0.70 37.77 12.15
N THR A 554 -0.58 38.02 12.45
CA THR A 554 -1.06 39.22 13.12
C THR A 554 -1.11 39.07 14.65
N GLY A 555 -0.81 37.88 15.18
CA GLY A 555 -0.83 37.58 16.60
C GLY A 555 -2.22 37.20 17.14
N GLU A 556 -3.21 37.07 16.25
CA GLU A 556 -4.56 36.62 16.57
C GLU A 556 -4.69 35.09 16.45
N PRO A 557 -5.63 34.44 17.16
CA PRO A 557 -5.87 33.01 17.02
C PRO A 557 -6.13 32.62 15.56
N ASP A 558 -5.40 31.63 15.09
CA ASP A 558 -5.55 31.12 13.74
C ASP A 558 -6.72 30.13 13.67
N VAL A 559 -7.66 30.39 12.77
CA VAL A 559 -8.91 29.62 12.63
C VAL A 559 -8.96 29.01 11.24
N ILE A 560 -9.05 27.67 11.21
CA ILE A 560 -8.90 26.87 9.99
C ILE A 560 -10.25 26.28 9.60
N ILE A 561 -10.67 26.49 8.35
CA ILE A 561 -11.89 25.87 7.80
C ILE A 561 -11.60 24.40 7.48
N CYS A 562 -12.43 23.47 7.96
CA CYS A 562 -12.27 22.04 7.70
C CYS A 562 -13.43 21.37 6.95
N ASN A 563 -14.52 22.10 6.71
CA ASN A 563 -15.68 21.62 5.95
C ASN A 563 -16.09 22.63 4.88
N PHE A 564 -16.27 22.16 3.64
CA PHE A 564 -16.53 23.00 2.47
C PHE A 564 -17.86 22.64 1.76
N GLU A 565 -18.64 21.69 2.30
CA GLU A 565 -19.88 21.18 1.70
C GLU A 565 -20.91 22.27 1.37
N VAL A 566 -20.98 23.30 2.23
CA VAL A 566 -22.01 24.36 2.20
C VAL A 566 -21.37 25.76 2.15
N ILE A 567 -20.22 25.85 1.46
CA ILE A 567 -19.59 27.11 1.09
C ILE A 567 -19.78 27.29 -0.41
N TRP A 568 -20.47 28.34 -0.85
CA TRP A 568 -20.73 28.55 -2.27
C TRP A 568 -20.05 29.80 -2.76
N LYS A 569 -19.70 29.86 -4.05
CA LYS A 569 -19.26 31.13 -4.64
C LYS A 569 -20.47 32.06 -4.70
N ILE A 570 -20.28 33.32 -4.32
CA ILE A 570 -21.30 34.36 -4.52
C ILE A 570 -21.23 34.68 -6.01
N ASP A 571 -22.29 34.36 -6.75
CA ASP A 571 -22.37 34.75 -8.14
C ASP A 571 -22.38 36.29 -8.20
N ASP A 572 -21.42 36.88 -8.92
CA ASP A 572 -21.48 38.27 -9.33
C ASP A 572 -22.68 38.40 -10.28
N THR A 573 -23.85 38.65 -9.74
CA THR A 573 -24.98 39.14 -10.50
C THR A 573 -25.25 40.56 -10.03
N PRO A 574 -25.10 41.59 -10.89
CA PRO A 574 -25.49 42.96 -10.56
C PRO A 574 -26.98 43.07 -10.23
#